data_AF-A0A0F9N4Q9-F1
#
_entry.id   AF-A0A0F9N4Q9-F1
#
_cell.length_a   1.000
_cell.length_b   1.000
_cell.length_c   1.000
_cell.angle_alpha   90.00
_cell.angle_beta   90.00
_cell.angle_gamma   90.00
#
_symmetry.space_group_name_H-M   'P 1'
#
loop_
_entity.id
_entity.type
_entity.pdbx_description
1 polymer ?
#
loop_
_entity_poly.entity_id
_entity_poly.type
_entity_poly.pdbx_seq_one_letter_code
_entity_poly.pdbx_strand_id
1 'polypeptide(L)' 'EHFAGIHTNLDWVTYHCQKSLALIEGDNPKLSEAIQSLGESVKTLDECAQGIYATL' A
#
# COMPACT_ATOMS: atom_id res chain seq x y z
N GLU A 1 17.07 3.46 -11.99
CA GLU A 1 15.79 2.91 -12.51
C GLU A 1 15.07 1.96 -11.54
N HIS A 2 15.76 1.08 -10.80
CA HIS A 2 15.10 0.13 -9.88
C HIS A 2 14.25 0.77 -8.75
N PHE A 3 14.64 1.93 -8.24
CA PHE A 3 13.98 2.57 -7.09
C PHE A 3 12.64 3.24 -7.45
N ALA A 4 12.56 3.88 -8.62
CA ALA A 4 11.28 4.38 -9.15
C ALA A 4 10.31 3.21 -9.40
N GLY A 5 10.82 2.07 -9.87
CA GLY A 5 10.02 0.85 -10.04
C GLY A 5 9.44 0.32 -8.74
N ILE A 6 10.18 0.35 -7.63
CA ILE A 6 9.68 -0.06 -6.31
C ILE A 6 8.56 0.87 -5.83
N HIS A 7 8.74 2.19 -5.93
CA HIS A 7 7.71 3.15 -5.55
C HIS A 7 6.42 2.94 -6.37
N THR A 8 6.55 2.81 -7.69
CA THR A 8 5.42 2.50 -8.59
C THR A 8 4.74 1.17 -8.22
N ASN A 9 5.49 0.15 -7.80
CA ASN A 9 4.89 -1.11 -7.35
C ASN A 9 4.09 -0.93 -6.05
N LEU A 10 4.59 -0.15 -5.10
CA LEU A 10 3.89 0.12 -3.83
C LEU A 10 2.63 0.98 -4.05
N ASP A 11 2.65 1.90 -5.02
CA ASP A 11 1.45 2.61 -5.49
C ASP A 11 0.39 1.65 -6.03
N TRP A 12 0.79 0.68 -6.87
CA TRP A 12 -0.13 -0.33 -7.41
C TRP A 12 -0.75 -1.19 -6.30
N VAL A 13 0.03 -1.60 -5.30
CA VAL A 13 -0.50 -2.34 -4.16
C VAL A 13 -1.54 -1.51 -3.41
N THR A 14 -1.26 -0.23 -3.17
CA THR A 14 -2.19 0.70 -2.51
C THR A 14 -3.48 0.86 -3.31
N TYR A 15 -3.36 1.04 -4.63
CA TYR A 15 -4.50 1.11 -5.54
C TYR A 15 -5.38 -0.15 -5.46
N HIS A 16 -4.78 -1.33 -5.49
CA HIS A 16 -5.53 -2.58 -5.40
C HIS A 16 -6.17 -2.81 -4.04
N CYS A 17 -5.55 -2.37 -2.94
CA CYS A 17 -6.17 -2.40 -1.61
C CYS A 17 -7.43 -1.53 -1.59
N GLN A 18 -7.38 -0.31 -2.14
CA GLN A 18 -8.54 0.58 -2.22
C GLN A 18 -9.67 0.01 -3.10
N LYS A 19 -9.32 -0.57 -4.27
CA LYS A 19 -10.31 -1.23 -5.13
C LYS A 19 -10.94 -2.43 -4.45
N SER A 20 -10.15 -3.22 -3.73
CA SER A 20 -10.66 -4.39 -3.01
C SER A 20 -11.60 -3.96 -1.89
N LEU A 21 -11.25 -2.94 -1.11
CA LEU A 21 -12.13 -2.36 -0.07
C LEU A 21 -13.48 -1.93 -0.64
N ALA A 22 -13.48 -1.21 -1.77
CA ALA A 22 -14.71 -0.77 -2.41
C ALA A 22 -15.59 -1.92 -2.92
N LEU A 23 -15.00 -3.09 -3.22
CA LEU A 23 -15.74 -4.28 -3.67
C LEU A 23 -16.33 -5.09 -2.51
N ILE A 24 -15.75 -5.00 -1.31
CA ILE A 24 -16.15 -5.81 -0.15
C ILE A 24 -16.77 -4.97 0.98
N GLU A 25 -16.97 -3.67 0.75
CA GLU A 25 -17.44 -2.74 1.76
C GLU A 25 -18.80 -3.18 2.31
N GLY A 26 -18.84 -3.49 3.60
CA GLY A 26 -20.05 -3.95 4.31
C GLY A 26 -20.30 -5.46 4.31
N ASP A 27 -19.69 -6.21 3.39
CA ASP A 27 -19.91 -7.66 3.28
C ASP A 27 -19.03 -8.49 4.22
N ASN A 28 -17.79 -8.04 4.46
CA ASN A 28 -16.85 -8.76 5.32
C ASN A 28 -15.94 -7.81 6.12
N PRO A 29 -16.39 -7.37 7.32
CA PRO A 29 -15.68 -6.37 8.12
C PRO A 29 -14.25 -6.76 8.48
N LYS A 30 -13.99 -8.04 8.77
CA LYS A 30 -12.64 -8.53 9.11
C LYS A 30 -11.70 -8.48 7.90
N LEU A 31 -12.21 -8.82 6.73
CA LEU A 31 -11.42 -8.74 5.50
C LEU A 31 -11.16 -7.28 5.13
N SER A 32 -12.14 -6.38 5.31
CA SER A 32 -11.93 -4.94 5.13
C SER A 32 -10.84 -4.40 6.05
N GLU A 33 -10.89 -4.73 7.34
CA GLU A 33 -9.86 -4.33 8.32
C GLU A 33 -8.47 -4.84 7.92
N ALA A 34 -8.37 -6.09 7.47
CA ALA A 34 -7.11 -6.67 7.02
C ALA A 34 -6.56 -5.97 5.76
N ILE A 35 -7.39 -5.67 4.77
CA ILE A 35 -6.97 -4.97 3.54
C ILE A 35 -6.59 -3.51 3.84
N GLN A 36 -7.32 -2.85 4.73
CA GLN A 36 -6.97 -1.51 5.19
C GLN A 36 -5.59 -1.51 5.87
N SER A 37 -5.38 -2.43 6.81
CA SER A 37 -4.09 -2.59 7.52
C SER A 37 -2.93 -2.89 6.56
N LEU A 38 -3.18 -3.68 5.51
CA LEU A 38 -2.19 -3.95 4.46
C LEU A 38 -1.81 -2.68 3.70
N GLY A 39 -2.80 -1.88 3.28
CA GLY A 39 -2.56 -0.61 2.58
C GLY A 39 -1.76 0.38 3.42
N GLU A 40 -2.06 0.50 4.71
CA GLU A 40 -1.32 1.36 5.64
C GLU A 40 0.13 0.88 5.85
N SER A 41 0.33 -0.44 5.94
CA SER A 41 1.67 -1.04 6.08
C SER A 41 2.53 -0.79 4.84
N VAL A 42 1.95 -0.93 3.65
CA VAL A 42 2.61 -0.66 2.36
C VAL A 42 3.05 0.79 2.25
N LYS A 43 2.17 1.72 2.63
CA LYS A 43 2.50 3.15 2.67
C LYS A 43 3.66 3.43 3.61
N THR A 44 3.65 2.84 4.81
CA THR A 44 4.74 3.00 5.78
C THR A 44 6.07 2.48 5.24
N LEU A 45 6.07 1.33 4.57
CA LEU A 45 7.27 0.78 3.93
C LEU A 45 7.81 1.69 2.83
N ASP A 46 6.94 2.28 2.03
CA ASP A 46 7.32 3.22 0.99
C ASP A 46 7.96 4.50 1.57
N GLU A 47 7.34 5.07 2.61
CA GLU A 47 7.90 6.23 3.32
C GLU A 47 9.28 5.91 3.93
N CYS A 48 9.46 4.74 4.53
CA CYS A 48 10.78 4.30 5.02
C CYS A 48 11.80 4.16 3.89
N ALA A 49 11.42 3.57 2.75
CA ALA A 49 12.30 3.41 1.61
C ALA A 49 12.73 4.78 1.06
N GLN A 50 11.77 5.69 0.85
CA GLN A 50 12.05 7.07 0.44
C GLN A 50 12.97 7.79 1.43
N GLY A 51 12.77 7.60 2.73
CA GLY A 51 13.62 8.17 3.77
C GLY A 51 15.08 7.71 3.67
N ILE A 52 15.32 6.42 3.41
CA ILE A 52 16.68 5.90 3.17
C ILE A 52 17.28 6.56 1.92
N TYR A 53 16.51 6.67 0.84
CA TYR A 53 17.01 7.25 -0.41
C TYR A 53 17.28 8.75 -0.32
N ALA A 54 16.51 9.51 0.46
CA ALA A 54 16.75 10.93 0.66
C ALA A 54 18.04 11.23 1.45
N THR A 55 18.60 10.23 2.13
CA THR A 55 19.86 10.34 2.88
C THR A 55 21.10 9.91 2.11
N LEU A 56 20.94 9.37 0.89
CA LEU A 56 22.02 8.96 -0.01
C LEU A 56 22.29 10.04 -1.07
#